data_AF-A0A0B6XUL5-F1
#
_entry.id   AF-A0A0B6XUL5-F1
#
_cell.length_a   1.000
_cell.length_b   1.000
_cell.length_c   1.000
_cell.angle_alpha   90.00
_cell.angle_beta   90.00
_cell.angle_gamma   90.00
#
_symmetry.space_group_name_H-M   'P 1'
#
loop_
_entity.id
_entity.type
_entity.pdbx_description
1 polymer ?
#
loop_
_entity_poly.entity_id
_entity_poly.type
_entity_poly.pdbx_seq_one_letter_code
_entity_poly.pdbx_strand_id
1 'polypeptide(L)' 'TAAEKLPVPDGGYGWFVVLGCFLSHVIIGGLERNDGVYYLQFKTKFEQSAQITAWPGALVSTLRLFL' A
#
# COMPACT_ATOMS: atom_id res chain seq x y z
N THR A 1 38.34 4.08 -27.86
CA THR A 1 36.97 4.46 -28.25
C THR A 1 36.22 4.76 -26.98
N ALA A 2 36.21 6.03 -26.58
CA ALA A 2 35.68 6.43 -25.28
C ALA A 2 34.15 6.36 -25.32
N ALA A 3 33.55 5.54 -24.45
CA ALA A 3 32.12 5.54 -24.25
C ALA A 3 31.71 6.94 -23.75
N GLU A 4 30.86 7.62 -24.52
CA GLU A 4 30.25 8.89 -24.14
C GLU A 4 29.54 8.71 -22.80
N LYS A 5 30.04 9.37 -21.76
CA LYS A 5 29.48 9.30 -20.41
C LYS A 5 28.24 10.18 -20.38
N LEU A 6 27.10 9.61 -20.77
CA LEU A 6 25.81 10.28 -20.69
C LEU A 6 25.65 10.83 -19.25
N PRO A 7 25.27 12.11 -19.07
CA PRO A 7 25.02 12.67 -17.75
C PRO A 7 23.95 11.83 -17.05
N VAL A 8 24.21 11.45 -15.80
CA VAL A 8 23.24 10.68 -14.99
C VAL A 8 21.91 11.45 -14.99
N PRO A 9 20.81 10.87 -15.51
CA PRO A 9 19.57 11.60 -15.78
C PRO A 9 18.97 12.30 -14.54
N ASP A 10 19.21 11.74 -13.35
CA ASP A 10 18.52 12.13 -12.12
C ASP A 10 19.43 12.83 -11.07
N GLY A 11 20.70 13.08 -11.38
CA GLY A 11 21.62 13.80 -10.47
C GLY A 11 21.82 13.16 -9.08
N GLY A 12 21.44 11.89 -8.90
CA GLY A 12 21.45 11.19 -7.61
C GLY A 12 20.13 11.23 -6.84
N TYR A 13 19.05 11.83 -7.35
CA TYR A 13 17.74 11.88 -6.67
C TYR A 13 17.03 10.50 -6.58
N GLY A 14 17.48 9.51 -7.37
CA GLY A 14 16.88 8.18 -7.41
C GLY A 14 16.76 7.49 -6.04
N TRP A 15 17.65 7.77 -5.08
CA TRP A 15 17.55 7.16 -3.74
C TRP A 15 16.35 7.67 -2.94
N PHE A 16 15.95 8.94 -3.11
CA PHE A 16 14.75 9.48 -2.48
C PHE A 16 13.49 8.85 -3.07
N VAL A 17 13.49 8.58 -4.38
CA VAL A 17 12.39 7.88 -5.06
C VAL A 17 12.25 6.46 -4.51
N VAL A 18 13.36 5.72 -4.39
CA VAL A 18 13.37 4.37 -3.82
C VAL A 18 12.89 4.37 -2.36
N LEU A 19 13.36 5.32 -1.54
CA LEU A 19 12.90 5.46 -0.15
C LEU A 19 11.40 5.77 -0.08
N GLY A 20 10.91 6.67 -0.94
CA GLY A 20 9.48 6.98 -1.05
C GLY A 20 8.65 5.77 -1.45
N CYS A 21 9.09 5.01 -2.45
CA CYS A 21 8.44 3.76 -2.86
C CYS A 21 8.41 2.75 -1.71
N PHE A 22 9.52 2.58 -0.98
CA PHE A 22 9.60 1.69 0.16
C PHE A 22 8.61 2.07 1.27
N LEU A 23 8.61 3.35 1.69
CA LEU A 23 7.71 3.85 2.73
C LEU A 23 6.23 3.69 2.33
N SER A 24 5.89 3.98 1.08
CA SER A 24 4.53 3.76 0.56
C SER A 24 4.09 2.30 0.71
N HIS A 25 4.95 1.34 0.37
CA HIS A 25 4.64 -0.08 0.52
C HIS A 25 4.49 -0.50 2.00
N VAL A 26 5.34 0.02 2.89
CA VAL A 26 5.26 -0.25 4.33
C VAL A 26 3.95 0.28 4.92
N ILE A 27 3.56 1.51 4.57
CA ILE A 27 2.31 2.12 5.06
C ILE A 27 1.11 1.34 4.56
N ILE A 28 1.05 1.03 3.26
CA ILE A 28 -0.08 0.30 2.68
C ILE A 28 -0.20 -1.10 3.29
N GLY A 29 0.91 -1.85 3.38
CA GLY A 29 0.91 -3.17 4.02
C GLY A 29 0.55 -3.12 5.51
N GLY A 30 0.90 -2.02 6.20
CA GLY A 30 0.49 -1.78 7.58
C GLY A 30 -1.02 -1.56 7.71
N LEU A 31 -1.62 -0.78 6.81
CA LEU A 31 -3.07 -0.51 6.79
C LEU A 31 -3.88 -1.78 6.56
N GLU A 32 -3.50 -2.60 5.57
CA GLU A 32 -4.17 -3.89 5.30
C GLU A 32 -4.17 -4.82 6.53
N ARG A 33 -3.10 -4.81 7.31
CA ARG A 33 -3.01 -5.63 8.53
C ARG A 33 -3.92 -5.10 9.64
N ASN A 34 -4.12 -3.79 9.72
CA ASN A 34 -5.00 -3.16 10.71
C ASN A 34 -6.48 -3.42 10.40
N ASP A 35 -6.85 -3.59 9.13
CA ASP A 35 -8.24 -3.88 8.71
C ASP A 35 -8.81 -5.12 9.40
N GLY A 36 -7.98 -6.12 9.71
CA GLY A 36 -8.40 -7.29 10.48
C GLY A 36 -8.85 -6.97 11.91
N VAL A 37 -8.20 -6.01 12.57
CA VAL A 37 -8.58 -5.57 13.93
C VAL A 37 -9.84 -4.70 13.88
N TYR A 38 -9.94 -3.81 12.88
CA TYR A 38 -11.14 -2.99 12.67
C TYR A 38 -12.36 -3.86 12.34
N TYR A 39 -12.19 -4.89 11.52
CA TYR A 39 -13.25 -5.85 11.21
C TYR A 39 -13.83 -6.49 12.48
N LEU A 40 -12.97 -6.90 13.42
CA LEU A 40 -13.42 -7.47 14.69
C LEU A 40 -14.24 -6.46 15.50
N GLN A 41 -13.76 -5.21 15.61
CA GLN A 41 -14.46 -4.15 16.33
C GLN A 41 -15.81 -3.81 15.68
N PHE A 42 -15.87 -3.73 14.35
CA PHE A 42 -17.12 -3.48 13.64
C PHE A 42 -18.11 -4.64 13.76
N LYS A 43 -17.62 -5.87 13.77
CA LYS A 43 -18.48 -7.05 13.99
C LYS A 43 -19.13 -6.99 15.37
N THR A 44 -18.38 -6.62 16.41
CA THR A 44 -18.91 -6.47 17.77
C THR A 44 -19.87 -5.28 17.89
N LYS A 45 -19.57 -4.16 17.22
CA LYS A 45 -20.39 -2.93 17.35
C LYS A 45 -21.71 -2.99 16.57
N PHE A 46 -21.71 -3.57 15.38
CA PHE A 46 -22.87 -3.56 14.49
C PHE A 46 -23.62 -4.90 14.46
N GLU A 47 -23.05 -5.96 15.03
CA GLU A 47 -23.63 -7.30 15.11
C GLU A 47 -24.12 -7.84 13.75
N GLN A 48 -23.45 -7.42 12.66
CA GLN A 48 -23.80 -7.82 11.30
C GLN A 48 -23.09 -9.10 10.86
N SER A 49 -23.52 -9.64 9.73
CA SER A 49 -22.88 -10.78 9.09
C SER A 49 -21.45 -10.45 8.64
N ALA A 50 -20.61 -11.48 8.54
CA ALA A 50 -19.22 -11.34 8.13
C ALA A 50 -19.08 -10.63 6.77
N GLN A 51 -19.99 -10.91 5.83
CA GLN A 51 -19.99 -10.31 4.49
C GLN A 51 -20.21 -8.80 4.54
N ILE A 52 -21.19 -8.33 5.32
CA ILE A 52 -21.54 -6.91 5.42
C ILE A 52 -20.46 -6.12 6.17
N THR A 53 -19.73 -6.75 7.09
CA THR A 53 -18.63 -6.08 7.81
C THR A 53 -17.30 -6.13 7.04
N ALA A 54 -17.05 -7.16 6.22
CA ALA A 54 -15.76 -7.36 5.55
C ALA A 54 -15.63 -6.64 4.19
N TRP A 55 -16.74 -6.36 3.48
CA TRP A 55 -16.66 -5.81 2.12
C TRP A 55 -15.90 -4.48 1.98
N PRO A 56 -15.90 -3.53 2.96
CA PRO A 56 -15.16 -2.28 2.79
C PRO A 56 -13.64 -2.52 2.71
N GLY A 57 -13.09 -3.35 3.61
CA GLY A 57 -11.67 -3.72 3.57
C GLY A 57 -11.31 -4.55 2.34
N ALA A 58 -12.23 -5.43 1.90
CA ALA A 58 -12.05 -6.21 0.68
C ALA A 58 -12.01 -5.34 -0.58
N LEU A 59 -12.80 -4.27 -0.67
CA LEU A 59 -12.76 -3.32 -1.79
C LEU A 59 -11.41 -2.59 -1.87
N VAL A 60 -10.89 -2.12 -0.74
CA VAL A 60 -9.58 -1.44 -0.68
C VAL A 60 -8.47 -2.36 -1.17
N SER A 61 -8.47 -3.62 -0.69
CA SER A 61 -7.50 -4.65 -1.11
C SER A 61 -7.63 -4.98 -2.60
N THR A 62 -8.87 -5.08 -3.11
CA THR A 62 -9.14 -5.37 -4.53
C THR A 62 -8.68 -4.23 -5.43
N LEU A 63 -8.94 -2.98 -5.04
CA LEU A 63 -8.52 -1.81 -5.80
C LEU A 63 -7.00 -1.72 -5.92
N ARG A 64 -6.27 -1.98 -4.82
CA ARG A 64 -4.81 -2.03 -4.82
C ARG A 64 -4.26 -3.14 -5.72
N LEU A 65 -4.92 -4.30 -5.78
CA LEU A 65 -4.46 -5.40 -6.64
C LEU A 65 -4.69 -5.11 -8.13
N PHE A 66 -5.72 -4.33 -8.44
CA PHE A 66 -6.13 -4.04 -9.82
C PHE A 66 -5.38 -2.88 -10.47
N LEU A 67 -4.92 -1.90 -9.69
CA LEU A 67 -4.18 -0.71 -10.13
C LEU A 67 -2.67 -0.90 -9.97
#